data_AF-A0A0C3C9G5-F1
#
_entry.id   AF-A0A0C3C9G5-F1
#
_cell.length_a   1.000
_cell.length_b   1.000
_cell.length_c   1.000
_cell.angle_alpha   90.00
_cell.angle_beta   90.00
_cell.angle_gamma   90.00
#
_symmetry.space_group_name_H-M   'P 1'
#
loop_
_entity.id
_entity.type
_entity.pdbx_description
1 polymer ?
#
loop_
_entity_poly.entity_id
_entity_poly.type
_entity_poly.pdbx_seq_one_letter_code
_entity_poly.pdbx_strand_id
1 'polypeptide(L)'
;MPVCFSDAKSPLIWERAWQAELDRRFPKHISASQVPRMTQMDNLNATGFALSEDVISCTTSSHDQLCSLQRDLMKFVGDKCATDDFEEKWRSAGDKVRAKHYFEAMSRACEIPDMEDQRGWAPEVSLNRFQIKNGEGYLDLMRLLMPQRDLPGHYVRIHDPVVDAMFGLKAPVETGKPAATNPAVFMGQMMDVRRCLLTTLVVWNILLSFYDLSETVVNVKSSVKADSKGARDFANALGDKHLSKGKMRAIAKETKQLQKEKGVWVCASCGKFEFQASEAFKSCGKCKTIGRAVMYCGRGCQVNDWKTGNPPHKTICGKPTSSIPATQSPSSPVSDSAPSEAPSFRRSPALIHQISLLKQNSRVDYVLMQPAPLPDAGIACQNETASVLFRLLRDRAFETGDPKAVRAMYRQLRGIAKSQIGYQIKWLEKQFKVEFGVDVTEVSDE
;
A
#
# COMPACT_ATOMS: atom_id res chain seq x y z
N MET A 1 -12.12 -25.21 9.59
CA MET A 1 -11.59 -24.09 8.79
C MET A 1 -12.52 -22.91 8.97
N PRO A 2 -12.01 -21.67 9.06
CA PRO A 2 -12.87 -20.49 9.11
C PRO A 2 -13.77 -20.44 7.86
N VAL A 3 -14.99 -19.93 8.03
CA VAL A 3 -15.95 -19.76 6.93
C VAL A 3 -15.41 -18.67 6.00
N CYS A 4 -15.33 -18.95 4.69
CA CYS A 4 -14.95 -17.97 3.67
C CYS A 4 -15.97 -16.83 3.66
N PHE A 5 -15.51 -15.59 3.43
CA PHE A 5 -16.37 -14.42 3.36
C PHE A 5 -17.55 -14.60 2.37
N SER A 6 -17.27 -15.15 1.18
CA SER A 6 -18.26 -15.41 0.12
C SER A 6 -19.37 -16.36 0.53
N ASP A 7 -19.12 -17.23 1.51
CA ASP A 7 -20.02 -18.33 1.89
C ASP A 7 -20.84 -17.98 3.14
N ALA A 8 -20.55 -16.84 3.77
CA ALA A 8 -21.21 -16.42 4.99
C ALA A 8 -22.62 -15.92 4.71
N LYS A 9 -23.61 -16.52 5.40
CA LYS A 9 -25.02 -16.06 5.35
C LYS A 9 -25.22 -14.64 5.89
N SER A 10 -24.27 -14.13 6.68
CA SER A 10 -24.31 -12.80 7.27
C SER A 10 -22.87 -12.28 7.49
N PRO A 11 -22.50 -11.12 6.89
CA PRO A 11 -21.18 -10.52 7.08
C PRO A 11 -20.84 -10.24 8.55
N LEU A 12 -21.84 -9.93 9.38
CA LEU A 12 -21.65 -9.69 10.81
C LEU A 12 -21.30 -10.97 11.58
N ILE A 13 -21.90 -12.11 11.23
CA ILE A 13 -21.56 -13.39 11.85
C ILE A 13 -20.12 -13.78 11.47
N TRP A 14 -19.76 -13.59 10.20
CA TRP A 14 -18.40 -13.80 9.71
C TRP A 14 -17.39 -12.92 10.46
N GLU A 15 -17.68 -11.64 10.64
CA GLU A 15 -16.78 -10.71 11.34
C GLU A 15 -16.62 -11.05 12.82
N ARG A 16 -17.69 -11.49 13.50
CA ARG A 16 -17.57 -11.93 14.90
C ARG A 16 -16.70 -13.18 15.04
N ALA A 17 -16.88 -14.15 14.14
CA ALA A 17 -16.05 -15.34 14.12
C ALA A 17 -14.58 -14.98 13.83
N TRP A 18 -14.36 -14.03 12.93
CA TRP A 18 -13.06 -13.49 12.61
C TRP A 18 -12.40 -12.80 13.81
N GLN A 19 -13.09 -11.87 14.47
CA GLN A 19 -12.61 -11.19 15.67
C GLN A 19 -12.27 -12.18 16.80
N ALA A 20 -13.08 -13.21 16.99
CA ALA A 20 -12.81 -14.24 18.00
C ALA A 20 -11.51 -15.01 17.70
N GLU A 21 -11.22 -15.30 16.43
CA GLU A 21 -9.96 -15.92 16.03
C GLU A 21 -8.75 -14.98 16.23
N LEU A 22 -8.91 -13.69 15.90
CA LEU A 22 -7.90 -12.68 16.19
C LEU A 22 -7.62 -12.56 17.69
N ASP A 23 -8.65 -12.50 18.53
CA ASP A 23 -8.50 -12.40 19.98
C ASP A 23 -7.81 -13.64 20.57
N ARG A 24 -8.06 -14.82 19.98
CA ARG A 24 -7.40 -16.08 20.35
C ARG A 24 -5.94 -16.11 19.93
N ARG A 25 -5.61 -15.59 18.75
CA ARG A 25 -4.24 -15.61 18.18
C ARG A 25 -3.36 -14.47 18.72
N PHE A 26 -3.96 -13.31 19.00
CA PHE A 26 -3.31 -12.09 19.46
C PHE A 26 -3.89 -11.62 20.80
N PRO A 27 -3.89 -12.47 21.85
CA PRO A 27 -4.48 -12.08 23.12
C PRO A 27 -3.65 -10.97 23.77
N LYS A 28 -4.35 -10.00 24.39
CA LYS A 28 -3.74 -8.77 24.96
C LYS A 28 -2.63 -9.00 26.01
N HIS A 29 -2.57 -10.19 26.61
CA HIS A 29 -1.63 -10.53 27.68
C HIS A 29 -0.37 -11.25 27.17
N ILE A 30 -0.32 -11.68 25.91
CA ILE A 30 0.87 -12.32 25.35
C ILE A 30 1.88 -11.24 24.98
N SER A 31 3.10 -11.37 25.49
CA SER A 31 4.22 -10.54 25.08
C SER A 31 4.88 -11.10 23.82
N ALA A 32 5.53 -10.24 23.03
CA ALA A 32 6.27 -10.61 21.84
C ALA A 32 7.31 -11.73 22.08
N SER A 33 7.87 -11.84 23.29
CA SER A 33 8.85 -12.88 23.63
C SER A 33 8.25 -14.27 23.86
N GLN A 34 6.95 -14.37 24.10
CA GLN A 34 6.24 -15.64 24.36
C GLN A 34 5.73 -16.30 23.09
N VAL A 35 5.82 -15.61 21.95
CA VAL A 35 5.21 -16.08 20.72
C VAL A 35 6.18 -16.99 19.97
N PRO A 36 5.77 -18.21 19.60
CA PRO A 36 6.58 -19.08 18.75
C PRO A 36 6.91 -18.38 17.43
N ARG A 37 8.19 -18.36 17.07
CA ARG A 37 8.59 -17.81 15.77
C ARG A 37 8.19 -18.78 14.67
N MET A 38 7.65 -18.26 13.58
CA MET A 38 7.37 -19.06 12.38
C MET A 38 8.64 -19.73 11.83
N THR A 39 9.81 -19.13 12.07
CA THR A 39 11.12 -19.67 11.69
C THR A 39 11.58 -20.85 12.56
N GLN A 40 10.97 -21.07 13.72
CA GLN A 40 11.26 -22.19 14.63
C GLN A 40 10.39 -23.42 14.33
N MET A 41 9.49 -23.35 13.34
CA MET A 41 8.80 -24.54 12.88
C MET A 41 9.81 -25.36 12.04
N ASP A 42 10.42 -26.36 12.67
CA ASP A 42 11.60 -27.18 12.29
C ASP A 42 11.58 -27.89 10.91
N ASN A 43 10.72 -27.49 9.97
CA ASN A 43 10.75 -28.02 8.61
C ASN A 43 11.86 -27.36 7.79
N LEU A 44 13.09 -27.85 7.95
CA LEU A 44 14.27 -27.53 7.13
C LEU A 44 13.98 -27.57 5.62
N ASN A 45 13.05 -28.41 5.16
CA ASN A 45 12.63 -28.50 3.75
C ASN A 45 11.90 -27.24 3.23
N ALA A 46 11.31 -26.42 4.11
CA ALA A 46 10.65 -25.18 3.71
C ALA A 46 11.64 -24.08 3.28
N THR A 47 12.89 -24.15 3.72
CA THR A 47 13.90 -23.11 3.44
C THR A 47 14.32 -23.05 1.97
N GLY A 48 14.47 -24.21 1.32
CA GLY A 48 14.81 -24.29 -0.10
C GLY A 48 13.67 -23.80 -1.01
N PHE A 49 12.42 -24.06 -0.63
CA PHE A 49 11.25 -23.58 -1.36
C PHE A 49 11.08 -22.05 -1.23
N ALA A 50 11.30 -21.51 -0.03
CA ALA A 50 11.17 -20.08 0.25
C ALA A 50 12.07 -19.22 -0.66
N LEU A 51 13.29 -19.70 -0.96
CA LEU A 51 14.23 -18.99 -1.83
C LEU A 51 14.14 -19.40 -3.30
N SER A 52 13.08 -20.10 -3.71
CA SER A 52 12.87 -20.39 -5.13
C SER A 52 12.67 -19.09 -5.92
N GLU A 53 13.14 -19.05 -7.17
CA GLU A 53 13.03 -17.86 -8.01
C GLU A 53 11.57 -17.40 -8.20
N ASP A 54 10.62 -18.34 -8.22
CA ASP A 54 9.18 -18.05 -8.34
C ASP A 54 8.62 -17.35 -7.09
N VAL A 55 8.99 -17.81 -5.90
CA VAL A 55 8.55 -17.19 -4.63
C VAL A 55 9.19 -15.81 -4.49
N ILE A 56 10.48 -15.68 -4.79
CA ILE A 56 11.16 -14.37 -4.80
C ILE A 56 10.47 -13.42 -5.78
N SER A 57 10.21 -13.85 -7.01
CA SER A 57 9.54 -13.03 -8.02
C SER A 57 8.11 -12.64 -7.61
N CYS A 58 7.37 -13.54 -6.96
CA CYS A 58 6.02 -13.28 -6.46
C CYS A 58 6.03 -12.24 -5.33
N THR A 59 6.95 -12.39 -4.38
CA THR A 59 7.13 -11.46 -3.26
C THR A 59 7.57 -10.08 -3.76
N THR A 60 8.53 -10.01 -4.69
CA THR A 60 8.93 -8.74 -5.32
C THR A 60 7.75 -8.08 -6.05
N SER A 61 6.96 -8.85 -6.80
CA SER A 61 5.78 -8.29 -7.47
C SER A 61 4.72 -7.77 -6.47
N SER A 62 4.54 -8.45 -5.34
CA SER A 62 3.61 -8.03 -4.28
C SER A 62 4.10 -6.76 -3.58
N HIS A 63 5.43 -6.66 -3.38
CA HIS A 63 6.09 -5.48 -2.85
C HIS A 63 5.93 -4.27 -3.76
N ASP A 64 6.18 -4.41 -5.06
CA ASP A 64 6.01 -3.33 -6.04
C ASP A 64 4.56 -2.82 -6.07
N GLN A 65 3.60 -3.76 -5.99
CA GLN A 65 2.17 -3.45 -5.92
C GLN A 65 1.80 -2.70 -4.66
N LEU A 66 2.29 -3.15 -3.51
CA LEU A 66 2.09 -2.46 -2.24
C LEU A 66 2.63 -1.03 -2.29
N CYS A 67 3.85 -0.84 -2.82
CA CYS A 67 4.44 0.49 -2.98
C CYS A 67 3.60 1.38 -3.90
N SER A 68 3.08 0.84 -5.02
CA SER A 68 2.18 1.60 -5.90
C SER A 68 0.87 1.95 -5.20
N LEU A 69 0.23 0.97 -4.58
CA LEU A 69 -1.05 1.14 -3.93
C LEU A 69 -0.98 2.16 -2.79
N GLN A 70 0.10 2.20 -2.00
CA GLN A 70 0.27 3.22 -0.97
C GLN A 70 0.50 4.62 -1.54
N ARG A 71 1.15 4.76 -2.71
CA ARG A 71 1.24 6.05 -3.41
C ARG A 71 -0.12 6.50 -3.94
N ASP A 72 -0.88 5.58 -4.51
CA ASP A 72 -2.23 5.84 -5.02
C ASP A 72 -3.16 6.23 -3.87
N LEU A 73 -3.10 5.50 -2.75
CA LEU A 73 -3.77 5.82 -1.50
C LEU A 73 -3.40 7.22 -1.02
N MET A 74 -2.10 7.54 -0.94
CA MET A 74 -1.64 8.85 -0.49
C MET A 74 -2.17 9.98 -1.37
N LYS A 75 -2.15 9.79 -2.69
CA LYS A 75 -2.66 10.79 -3.64
C LYS A 75 -4.16 10.99 -3.48
N PHE A 76 -4.92 9.91 -3.43
CA PHE A 76 -6.38 9.94 -3.35
C PHE A 76 -6.85 10.50 -2.01
N VAL A 77 -6.31 10.01 -0.89
CA VAL A 77 -6.63 10.52 0.45
C VAL A 77 -6.22 11.99 0.58
N GLY A 78 -5.04 12.36 0.08
CA GLY A 78 -4.60 13.74 0.11
C GLY A 78 -5.56 14.68 -0.60
N ASP A 79 -5.98 14.31 -1.81
CA ASP A 79 -7.01 15.04 -2.58
C ASP A 79 -8.33 15.15 -1.79
N LYS A 80 -8.85 14.01 -1.29
CA LYS A 80 -10.14 13.94 -0.61
C LYS A 80 -10.17 14.61 0.76
N CYS A 81 -9.07 14.60 1.50
CA CYS A 81 -8.98 15.36 2.74
C CYS A 81 -8.93 16.87 2.47
N ALA A 82 -8.26 17.29 1.39
CA ALA A 82 -8.11 18.70 1.09
C ALA A 82 -9.35 19.34 0.46
N THR A 83 -10.01 18.64 -0.47
CA THR A 83 -11.15 19.20 -1.24
C THR A 83 -12.50 18.84 -0.62
N ASP A 84 -12.62 17.63 -0.07
CA ASP A 84 -13.90 17.05 0.35
C ASP A 84 -14.06 16.93 1.86
N ASP A 85 -13.06 17.27 2.66
CA ASP A 85 -13.06 17.12 4.13
C ASP A 85 -13.40 15.68 4.56
N PHE A 86 -12.76 14.71 3.88
CA PHE A 86 -13.04 13.30 4.04
C PHE A 86 -13.02 12.83 5.51
N GLU A 87 -12.02 13.24 6.29
CA GLU A 87 -11.88 12.79 7.68
C GLU A 87 -13.11 13.17 8.52
N GLU A 88 -13.63 14.38 8.35
CA GLU A 88 -14.81 14.84 9.09
C GLU A 88 -16.08 14.15 8.61
N LYS A 89 -16.22 13.95 7.29
CA LYS A 89 -17.32 13.15 6.73
C LYS A 89 -17.31 11.72 7.26
N TRP A 90 -16.14 11.10 7.40
CA TRP A 90 -15.99 9.75 7.94
C TRP A 90 -16.34 9.67 9.44
N ARG A 91 -15.89 10.64 10.26
CA ARG A 91 -16.29 10.72 11.68
C ARG A 91 -17.79 10.92 11.86
N SER A 92 -18.38 11.75 10.99
CA SER A 92 -19.81 12.04 10.97
C SER A 92 -20.65 10.87 10.43
N ALA A 93 -20.04 9.95 9.67
CA ALA A 93 -20.73 8.75 9.21
C ALA A 93 -21.07 7.84 10.39
N GLY A 94 -22.34 7.46 10.58
CA GLY A 94 -22.70 6.55 11.68
C GLY A 94 -22.07 5.15 11.55
N ASP A 95 -22.03 4.39 12.64
CA ASP A 95 -21.43 3.04 12.70
C ASP A 95 -21.93 2.10 11.59
N LYS A 96 -23.23 2.18 11.27
CA LYS A 96 -23.85 1.37 10.21
C LYS A 96 -23.27 1.70 8.82
N VAL A 97 -23.02 2.97 8.53
CA VAL A 97 -22.46 3.42 7.26
C VAL A 97 -21.00 2.97 7.16
N ARG A 98 -20.20 3.19 8.21
CA ARG A 98 -18.82 2.71 8.25
C ARG A 98 -18.71 1.19 8.11
N ALA A 99 -19.58 0.44 8.79
CA ALA A 99 -19.64 -1.02 8.67
C ALA A 99 -19.99 -1.48 7.25
N LYS A 100 -20.94 -0.80 6.57
CA LYS A 100 -21.26 -1.08 5.16
C LYS A 100 -20.00 -0.99 4.28
N HIS A 101 -19.25 0.10 4.38
CA HIS A 101 -18.04 0.30 3.58
C HIS A 101 -16.92 -0.68 3.95
N TYR A 102 -16.78 -1.03 5.23
CA TYR A 102 -15.87 -2.10 5.68
C TYR A 102 -16.19 -3.45 5.02
N PHE A 103 -17.46 -3.87 5.03
CA PHE A 103 -17.84 -5.16 4.46
C PHE A 103 -17.69 -5.20 2.94
N GLU A 104 -18.03 -4.11 2.25
CA GLU A 104 -17.76 -3.97 0.82
C GLU A 104 -16.26 -4.10 0.54
N ALA A 105 -15.41 -3.43 1.33
CA ALA A 105 -13.97 -3.50 1.17
C ALA A 105 -13.39 -4.89 1.43
N MET A 106 -13.88 -5.60 2.45
CA MET A 106 -13.50 -6.99 2.72
C MET A 106 -13.95 -7.92 1.60
N SER A 107 -15.16 -7.75 1.06
CA SER A 107 -15.62 -8.54 -0.09
C SER A 107 -14.65 -8.43 -1.27
N ARG A 108 -14.31 -7.20 -1.66
CA ARG A 108 -13.38 -6.93 -2.77
C ARG A 108 -11.96 -7.44 -2.49
N ALA A 109 -11.49 -7.30 -1.25
CA ALA A 109 -10.16 -7.78 -0.87
C ALA A 109 -10.09 -9.32 -0.88
N CYS A 110 -11.14 -10.00 -0.42
CA CYS A 110 -11.17 -11.47 -0.32
C CYS A 110 -11.46 -12.17 -1.64
N GLU A 111 -11.96 -11.45 -2.67
CA GLU A 111 -12.01 -11.96 -4.05
C GLU A 111 -10.61 -12.18 -4.65
N ILE A 112 -9.61 -11.48 -4.13
CA ILE A 112 -8.21 -11.61 -4.54
C ILE A 112 -7.64 -12.92 -3.96
N PRO A 113 -6.99 -13.77 -4.79
CA PRO A 113 -6.37 -15.01 -4.31
C PRO A 113 -5.44 -14.79 -3.11
N ASP A 114 -5.49 -15.73 -2.15
CA ASP A 114 -4.70 -15.79 -0.91
C ASP A 114 -4.97 -14.68 0.12
N MET A 115 -5.75 -13.63 -0.19
CA MET A 115 -6.00 -12.51 0.74
C MET A 115 -6.89 -12.91 1.92
N GLU A 116 -7.86 -13.82 1.71
CA GLU A 116 -8.67 -14.39 2.78
C GLU A 116 -7.80 -15.10 3.83
N ASP A 117 -6.67 -15.70 3.44
CA ASP A 117 -5.73 -16.34 4.39
C ASP A 117 -4.85 -15.31 5.09
N GLN A 118 -4.53 -14.20 4.43
CA GLN A 118 -3.69 -13.14 5.00
C GLN A 118 -4.37 -12.42 6.15
N ARG A 119 -5.71 -12.40 6.21
CA ARG A 119 -6.45 -11.73 7.30
C ARG A 119 -5.99 -12.27 8.65
N GLY A 120 -5.71 -13.58 8.73
CA GLY A 120 -5.15 -14.31 9.87
C GLY A 120 -4.00 -13.63 10.62
N TRP A 121 -3.32 -12.69 9.96
CA TRP A 121 -2.11 -12.01 10.41
C TRP A 121 -2.23 -10.49 10.46
N ALA A 122 -3.43 -9.94 10.24
CA ALA A 122 -3.70 -8.51 10.18
C ALA A 122 -4.73 -8.10 11.25
N PRO A 123 -4.40 -8.17 12.56
CA PRO A 123 -5.34 -7.82 13.64
C PRO A 123 -5.85 -6.38 13.57
N GLU A 124 -5.10 -5.48 12.92
CA GLU A 124 -5.49 -4.11 12.64
C GLU A 124 -6.68 -4.00 11.66
N VAL A 125 -6.95 -5.03 10.86
CA VAL A 125 -8.03 -5.08 9.86
C VAL A 125 -9.25 -5.82 10.42
N SER A 126 -9.88 -5.22 11.42
CA SER A 126 -11.16 -5.67 11.97
C SER A 126 -12.12 -4.51 12.10
N LEU A 127 -13.41 -4.79 11.99
CA LEU A 127 -14.46 -3.77 12.14
C LEU A 127 -14.36 -3.07 13.49
N ASN A 128 -14.06 -3.85 14.54
CA ASN A 128 -13.94 -3.34 15.90
C ASN A 128 -12.76 -2.34 16.02
N ARG A 129 -11.62 -2.61 15.36
CA ARG A 129 -10.49 -1.68 15.31
C ARG A 129 -10.82 -0.42 14.52
N PHE A 130 -11.51 -0.54 13.39
CA PHE A 130 -11.87 0.61 12.56
C PHE A 130 -12.87 1.54 13.24
N GLN A 131 -13.76 1.01 14.08
CA GLN A 131 -14.77 1.79 14.79
C GLN A 131 -14.27 2.44 16.09
N ILE A 132 -13.02 2.21 16.52
CA ILE A 132 -12.44 2.84 17.72
C ILE A 132 -12.64 4.35 17.68
N LYS A 133 -13.09 4.93 18.80
CA LYS A 133 -13.30 6.37 18.99
C LYS A 133 -14.11 6.99 17.85
N ASN A 134 -15.26 6.40 17.52
CA ASN A 134 -16.15 6.89 16.47
C ASN A 134 -15.48 6.94 15.07
N GLY A 135 -14.80 5.85 14.70
CA GLY A 135 -14.18 5.72 13.37
C GLY A 135 -12.74 6.20 13.25
N GLU A 136 -12.15 6.77 14.31
CA GLU A 136 -10.77 7.26 14.29
C GLU A 136 -9.75 6.14 14.06
N GLY A 137 -10.04 4.91 14.49
CA GLY A 137 -9.14 3.77 14.26
C GLY A 137 -8.86 3.51 12.77
N TYR A 138 -9.84 3.74 11.90
CA TYR A 138 -9.64 3.71 10.45
C TYR A 138 -8.75 4.86 9.95
N LEU A 139 -9.00 6.09 10.44
CA LEU A 139 -8.24 7.28 10.04
C LEU A 139 -6.77 7.17 10.49
N ASP A 140 -6.51 6.66 11.69
CA ASP A 140 -5.16 6.44 12.20
C ASP A 140 -4.38 5.46 11.33
N LEU A 141 -5.02 4.35 10.93
CA LEU A 141 -4.42 3.37 10.03
C LEU A 141 -4.20 3.93 8.61
N MET A 142 -5.18 4.67 8.09
CA MET A 142 -5.06 5.34 6.79
C MET A 142 -3.88 6.30 6.78
N ARG A 143 -3.77 7.18 7.78
CA ARG A 143 -2.63 8.10 7.91
C ARG A 143 -1.32 7.33 8.07
N LEU A 144 -1.32 6.22 8.81
CA LEU A 144 -0.12 5.37 8.99
C LEU A 144 0.39 4.85 7.66
N LEU A 145 -0.49 4.40 6.77
CA LEU A 145 -0.12 3.85 5.47
C LEU A 145 0.32 4.90 4.43
N MET A 146 0.17 6.19 4.74
CA MET A 146 0.60 7.28 3.86
C MET A 146 2.08 7.62 4.10
N PRO A 147 2.97 7.38 3.12
CA PRO A 147 4.37 7.73 3.28
C PRO A 147 4.54 9.25 3.43
N GLN A 148 5.26 9.67 4.47
CA GLN A 148 5.57 11.10 4.70
C GLN A 148 6.53 11.67 3.65
N ARG A 149 7.27 10.78 2.97
CA ARG A 149 8.17 11.08 1.86
C ARG A 149 7.94 10.03 0.78
N ASP A 150 7.75 10.48 -0.45
CA ASP A 150 7.69 9.60 -1.61
C ASP A 150 9.10 9.05 -1.89
N LEU A 151 9.39 7.87 -1.36
CA LEU A 151 10.63 7.14 -1.57
C LEU A 151 10.35 6.00 -2.54
N PRO A 152 10.84 6.07 -3.79
CA PRO A 152 10.61 5.02 -4.78
C PRO A 152 11.05 3.65 -4.26
N GLY A 153 10.16 2.66 -4.37
CA GLY A 153 10.43 1.28 -3.94
C GLY A 153 10.34 1.05 -2.43
N HIS A 154 9.90 2.03 -1.64
CA HIS A 154 9.62 1.82 -0.21
C HIS A 154 8.11 1.78 0.03
N TYR A 155 7.70 0.86 0.90
CA TYR A 155 6.36 0.87 1.50
C TYR A 155 6.45 1.25 2.98
N VAL A 156 5.35 1.79 3.50
CA VAL A 156 5.13 2.03 4.92
C VAL A 156 4.67 0.73 5.57
N ARG A 157 5.42 0.33 6.59
CA ARG A 157 5.20 -0.89 7.36
C ARG A 157 4.27 -0.62 8.53
N ILE A 158 3.41 -1.59 8.84
CA ILE A 158 2.57 -1.57 10.06
C ILE A 158 3.30 -2.35 11.15
N HIS A 159 3.73 -1.64 12.20
CA HIS A 159 4.38 -2.26 13.35
C HIS A 159 3.34 -2.89 14.28
N ASP A 160 3.49 -4.18 14.56
CA ASP A 160 2.79 -4.86 15.66
C ASP A 160 3.79 -5.78 16.36
N PRO A 161 4.14 -5.56 17.64
CA PRO A 161 5.20 -6.32 18.30
C PRO A 161 5.00 -7.83 18.30
N VAL A 162 3.74 -8.29 18.37
CA VAL A 162 3.40 -9.72 18.43
C VAL A 162 3.54 -10.32 17.04
N VAL A 163 2.98 -9.68 16.01
CA VAL A 163 3.12 -10.14 14.62
C VAL A 163 4.58 -10.07 14.15
N ASP A 164 5.30 -9.01 14.49
CA ASP A 164 6.71 -8.82 14.16
C ASP A 164 7.56 -9.96 14.76
N ALA A 165 7.29 -10.32 16.02
CA ALA A 165 7.95 -11.45 16.67
C ALA A 165 7.58 -12.79 16.03
N MET A 166 6.31 -13.03 15.66
CA MET A 166 5.89 -14.21 14.92
C MET A 166 6.66 -14.36 13.60
N PHE A 167 6.84 -13.25 12.88
CA PHE A 167 7.52 -13.21 11.59
C PHE A 167 9.05 -13.20 11.74
N GLY A 168 9.58 -13.10 12.96
CA GLY A 168 11.01 -13.02 13.22
C GLY A 168 11.65 -11.72 12.71
N LEU A 169 10.86 -10.65 12.58
CA LEU A 169 11.30 -9.35 12.09
C LEU A 169 11.93 -8.55 13.23
N LYS A 170 13.04 -7.88 12.93
CA LYS A 170 13.72 -6.96 13.84
C LYS A 170 13.67 -5.55 13.26
N ALA A 171 13.33 -4.56 14.07
CA ALA A 171 13.39 -3.17 13.67
C ALA A 171 14.85 -2.66 13.66
N PRO A 172 15.24 -1.77 12.72
CA PRO A 172 14.46 -1.31 11.57
C PRO A 172 14.45 -2.34 10.42
N VAL A 173 13.29 -2.55 9.80
CA VAL A 173 13.18 -3.36 8.57
C VAL A 173 13.32 -2.42 7.38
N GLU A 174 14.33 -2.64 6.55
CA GLU A 174 14.54 -1.84 5.35
C GLU A 174 13.55 -2.26 4.25
N THR A 175 12.50 -1.48 4.07
CA THR A 175 11.40 -1.80 3.14
C THR A 175 11.76 -1.59 1.66
N GLY A 176 12.90 -0.98 1.34
CA GLY A 176 13.33 -0.70 -0.04
C GLY A 176 14.50 -1.53 -0.54
N LYS A 177 14.99 -2.49 0.25
CA LYS A 177 16.12 -3.34 -0.16
C LYS A 177 15.66 -4.63 -0.83
N PRO A 178 16.52 -5.23 -1.69
CA PRO A 178 16.26 -6.54 -2.26
C PRO A 178 16.02 -7.60 -1.17
N ALA A 179 15.35 -8.69 -1.57
CA ALA A 179 15.05 -9.85 -0.75
C ALA A 179 16.28 -10.31 0.06
N ALA A 180 16.08 -10.58 1.35
CA ALA A 180 17.14 -11.13 2.20
C ALA A 180 17.64 -12.48 1.66
N THR A 181 18.96 -12.72 1.73
CA THR A 181 19.56 -14.00 1.36
C THR A 181 19.30 -15.10 2.39
N ASN A 182 19.00 -14.72 3.64
CA ASN A 182 18.62 -15.64 4.68
C ASN A 182 17.15 -16.08 4.50
N PRO A 183 16.86 -17.39 4.32
CA PRO A 183 15.49 -17.88 4.09
C PRO A 183 14.50 -17.48 5.19
N ALA A 184 14.92 -17.50 6.45
CA ALA A 184 14.05 -17.18 7.58
C ALA A 184 13.66 -15.70 7.59
N VAL A 185 14.63 -14.82 7.32
CA VAL A 185 14.38 -13.37 7.19
C VAL A 185 13.50 -13.09 5.97
N PHE A 186 13.78 -13.73 4.85
CA PHE A 186 12.98 -13.58 3.63
C PHE A 186 11.52 -14.00 3.83
N MET A 187 11.28 -15.11 4.53
CA MET A 187 9.92 -15.56 4.87
C MET A 187 9.19 -14.55 5.74
N GLY A 188 9.86 -13.98 6.76
CA GLY A 188 9.30 -12.90 7.57
C GLY A 188 8.92 -11.68 6.72
N GLN A 189 9.83 -11.24 5.84
CA GLN A 189 9.59 -10.12 4.92
C GLN A 189 8.44 -10.38 3.94
N MET A 190 8.34 -11.59 3.39
CA MET A 190 7.24 -11.99 2.51
C MET A 190 5.89 -11.88 3.22
N MET A 191 5.80 -12.35 4.46
CA MET A 191 4.57 -12.30 5.25
C MET A 191 4.22 -10.86 5.64
N ASP A 192 5.22 -10.03 5.94
CA ASP A 192 5.05 -8.59 6.20
C ASP A 192 4.48 -7.85 4.98
N VAL A 193 5.03 -8.10 3.79
CA VAL A 193 4.54 -7.53 2.52
C VAL A 193 3.10 -7.93 2.28
N ARG A 194 2.76 -9.22 2.45
CA ARG A 194 1.39 -9.72 2.26
C ARG A 194 0.39 -9.11 3.23
N ARG A 195 0.75 -9.02 4.51
CA ARG A 195 -0.05 -8.35 5.54
C ARG A 195 -0.27 -6.88 5.18
N CYS A 196 0.80 -6.14 4.89
CA CYS A 196 0.70 -4.71 4.54
C CYS A 196 -0.10 -4.50 3.25
N LEU A 197 0.00 -5.40 2.28
CA LEU A 197 -0.79 -5.37 1.04
C LEU A 197 -2.29 -5.56 1.33
N LEU A 198 -2.68 -6.57 2.10
CA LEU A 198 -4.07 -6.75 2.53
C LEU A 198 -4.58 -5.51 3.27
N THR A 199 -3.82 -5.01 4.24
CA THR A 199 -4.25 -3.87 5.04
C THR A 199 -4.43 -2.61 4.18
N THR A 200 -3.49 -2.35 3.27
CA THR A 200 -3.59 -1.21 2.34
C THR A 200 -4.77 -1.38 1.38
N LEU A 201 -5.01 -2.60 0.89
CA LEU A 201 -6.16 -2.94 0.04
C LEU A 201 -7.50 -2.66 0.70
N VAL A 202 -7.66 -3.07 1.96
CA VAL A 202 -8.91 -2.84 2.69
C VAL A 202 -9.11 -1.35 2.93
N VAL A 203 -8.06 -0.62 3.33
CA VAL A 203 -8.15 0.84 3.53
C VAL A 203 -8.51 1.56 2.24
N TRP A 204 -7.89 1.18 1.13
CA TRP A 204 -8.17 1.69 -0.21
C TRP A 204 -9.61 1.40 -0.65
N ASN A 205 -10.08 0.16 -0.51
CA ASN A 205 -11.42 -0.22 -0.93
C ASN A 205 -12.52 0.43 -0.06
N ILE A 206 -12.25 0.76 1.21
CA ILE A 206 -13.17 1.58 2.02
C ILE A 206 -13.33 2.96 1.41
N LEU A 207 -12.24 3.63 1.01
CA LEU A 207 -12.30 4.94 0.34
C LEU A 207 -13.10 4.86 -0.94
N LEU A 208 -12.78 3.89 -1.79
CA LEU A 208 -13.51 3.71 -3.05
C LEU A 208 -14.99 3.50 -2.78
N SER A 209 -15.35 2.60 -1.88
CA SER A 209 -16.75 2.36 -1.50
C SER A 209 -17.44 3.60 -0.94
N PHE A 210 -16.74 4.41 -0.14
CA PHE A 210 -17.28 5.65 0.45
C PHE A 210 -17.62 6.71 -0.60
N TYR A 211 -16.89 6.72 -1.72
CA TYR A 211 -17.10 7.60 -2.86
C TYR A 211 -17.84 6.93 -4.04
N ASP A 212 -18.47 5.77 -3.80
CA ASP A 212 -19.18 4.98 -4.81
C ASP A 212 -18.34 4.64 -6.06
N LEU A 213 -17.04 4.41 -5.86
CA LEU A 213 -16.07 3.96 -6.86
C LEU A 213 -15.84 2.45 -6.78
N SER A 214 -15.52 1.83 -7.92
CA SER A 214 -15.38 0.36 -8.05
C SER A 214 -13.99 -0.09 -8.54
N GLU A 215 -12.99 0.80 -8.60
CA GLU A 215 -11.66 0.49 -9.14
C GLU A 215 -10.77 -0.30 -8.15
N THR A 216 -11.04 -1.58 -7.92
CA THR A 216 -10.09 -2.43 -7.18
C THR A 216 -9.01 -2.93 -8.13
N VAL A 217 -7.94 -2.14 -8.27
CA VAL A 217 -6.79 -2.50 -9.12
C VAL A 217 -5.69 -3.10 -8.25
N VAL A 218 -5.74 -4.42 -8.02
CA VAL A 218 -4.53 -5.15 -7.62
C VAL A 218 -4.28 -6.28 -8.58
N ASN A 219 -3.17 -6.16 -9.29
CA ASN A 219 -2.69 -7.13 -10.27
C ASN A 219 -2.07 -8.33 -9.57
N VAL A 220 -2.85 -9.20 -8.93
CA VAL A 220 -2.27 -10.41 -8.33
C VAL A 220 -1.85 -11.36 -9.44
N LYS A 221 -0.58 -11.26 -9.82
CA LYS A 221 0.14 -12.29 -10.57
C LYS A 221 0.16 -13.53 -9.68
N SER A 222 -0.72 -14.49 -9.92
CA SER A 222 -0.43 -15.88 -9.51
C SER A 222 0.63 -16.43 -10.47
N SER A 223 1.85 -15.89 -10.43
CA SER A 223 2.95 -16.32 -11.30
C SER A 223 3.54 -17.66 -10.90
N VAL A 224 3.14 -18.21 -9.74
CA VAL A 224 3.42 -19.61 -9.44
C VAL A 224 2.52 -20.45 -10.34
N LYS A 225 2.94 -20.59 -11.62
CA LYS A 225 2.89 -21.94 -12.17
C LYS A 225 3.65 -22.72 -11.13
N ALA A 226 2.97 -23.61 -10.42
CA ALA A 226 3.65 -24.71 -9.78
C ALA A 226 4.41 -25.37 -10.94
N ASP A 227 5.65 -24.95 -11.18
CA ASP A 227 6.46 -25.68 -12.12
C ASP A 227 6.47 -27.06 -11.51
N SER A 228 5.92 -27.97 -12.28
CA SER A 228 5.44 -29.25 -11.79
C SER A 228 6.56 -29.99 -11.06
N LYS A 229 7.82 -29.62 -11.26
CA LYS A 229 8.98 -30.08 -10.50
C LYS A 229 8.97 -29.61 -9.04
N GLY A 230 8.85 -28.32 -8.73
CA GLY A 230 8.88 -27.82 -7.34
C GLY A 230 7.70 -28.32 -6.50
N ALA A 231 6.50 -28.35 -7.08
CA ALA A 231 5.34 -28.94 -6.41
C ALA A 231 5.43 -30.47 -6.31
N ARG A 232 6.05 -31.16 -7.29
CA ARG A 232 6.36 -32.59 -7.18
C ARG A 232 7.41 -32.86 -6.12
N ASP A 233 8.48 -32.06 -6.05
CA ASP A 233 9.56 -32.22 -5.09
C ASP A 233 9.06 -31.95 -3.68
N PHE A 234 8.21 -30.94 -3.49
CA PHE A 234 7.52 -30.70 -2.23
C PHE A 234 6.54 -31.83 -1.86
N ALA A 235 5.74 -32.31 -2.82
CA ALA A 235 4.83 -33.45 -2.60
C ALA A 235 5.59 -34.77 -2.30
N ASN A 236 6.72 -34.99 -2.97
CA ASN A 236 7.62 -36.12 -2.73
C ASN A 236 8.30 -36.00 -1.36
N ALA A 237 8.70 -34.78 -0.96
CA ALA A 237 9.33 -34.50 0.33
C ALA A 237 8.35 -34.61 1.51
N LEU A 238 7.06 -34.34 1.30
CA LEU A 238 6.00 -34.57 2.30
C LEU A 238 5.71 -36.07 2.53
N GLY A 239 6.29 -36.96 1.71
CA GLY A 239 6.15 -38.39 1.82
C GLY A 239 4.78 -38.87 1.33
N ASP A 240 4.79 -39.90 0.49
CA ASP A 240 3.66 -40.56 -0.18
C ASP A 240 2.55 -41.10 0.75
N LYS A 241 2.59 -40.83 2.06
CA LYS A 241 1.80 -41.54 3.07
C LYS A 241 0.32 -41.15 3.12
N HIS A 242 -0.11 -40.03 2.50
CA HIS A 242 -1.49 -39.55 2.69
C HIS A 242 -2.27 -39.15 1.43
N LEU A 243 -1.66 -39.00 0.26
CA LEU A 243 -2.36 -38.58 -0.96
C LEU A 243 -2.10 -39.54 -2.12
N SER A 244 -3.14 -40.25 -2.56
CA SER A 244 -3.03 -41.10 -3.74
C SER A 244 -2.71 -40.26 -4.99
N LYS A 245 -1.97 -40.86 -5.93
CA LYS A 245 -1.68 -40.28 -7.25
C LYS A 245 -2.92 -39.77 -7.99
N GLY A 246 -4.09 -40.39 -7.75
CA GLY A 246 -5.38 -39.95 -8.27
C GLY A 246 -5.84 -38.62 -7.69
N LYS A 247 -5.77 -38.44 -6.36
CA LYS A 247 -6.09 -37.16 -5.70
C LYS A 247 -5.17 -36.03 -6.15
N MET A 248 -3.86 -36.30 -6.26
CA MET A 248 -2.89 -35.32 -6.76
C MET A 248 -3.21 -34.84 -8.19
N ARG A 249 -3.62 -35.76 -9.09
CA ARG A 249 -4.05 -35.41 -10.45
C ARG A 249 -5.36 -34.61 -10.45
N ALA A 250 -6.31 -34.95 -9.58
CA ALA A 250 -7.57 -34.22 -9.45
C ALA A 250 -7.32 -32.78 -8.98
N ILE A 251 -6.52 -32.59 -7.93
CA ILE A 251 -6.12 -31.27 -7.43
C ILE A 251 -5.42 -30.48 -8.54
N ALA A 252 -4.43 -31.06 -9.23
CA ALA A 252 -3.74 -30.38 -10.33
C ALA A 252 -4.68 -29.97 -11.48
N LYS A 253 -5.68 -30.79 -11.80
CA LYS A 253 -6.69 -30.48 -12.83
C LYS A 253 -7.61 -29.34 -12.37
N GLU A 254 -8.08 -29.39 -11.12
CA GLU A 254 -8.92 -28.36 -10.51
C GLU A 254 -8.18 -27.02 -10.40
N THR A 255 -6.94 -27.01 -9.90
CA THR A 255 -6.10 -25.81 -9.88
C THR A 255 -5.91 -25.23 -11.28
N LYS A 256 -5.64 -26.07 -12.29
CA LYS A 256 -5.49 -25.61 -13.68
C LYS A 256 -6.79 -25.04 -14.26
N GLN A 257 -7.95 -25.62 -13.90
CA GLN A 257 -9.25 -25.12 -14.31
C GLN A 257 -9.56 -23.77 -13.66
N LEU A 258 -9.36 -23.64 -12.34
CA LEU A 258 -9.52 -22.39 -11.61
C LEU A 258 -8.59 -21.29 -12.14
N GLN A 259 -7.35 -21.63 -12.49
CA GLN A 259 -6.41 -20.70 -13.11
C GLN A 259 -6.88 -20.22 -14.49
N LYS A 260 -7.54 -21.10 -15.26
CA LYS A 260 -8.09 -20.77 -16.57
C LYS A 260 -9.33 -19.89 -16.46
N GLU A 261 -10.21 -20.17 -15.49
CA GLU A 261 -11.45 -19.41 -15.25
C GLU A 261 -11.17 -18.03 -14.66
N LYS A 262 -10.16 -17.89 -13.79
CA LYS A 262 -9.85 -16.62 -13.11
C LYS A 262 -8.92 -15.67 -13.90
N GLY A 263 -8.45 -16.04 -15.09
CA GLY A 263 -7.61 -15.16 -15.93
C GLY A 263 -6.33 -14.69 -15.23
N VAL A 264 -5.47 -15.65 -14.86
CA VAL A 264 -4.30 -15.44 -13.98
C VAL A 264 -3.19 -14.55 -14.55
N TRP A 265 -3.18 -14.33 -15.87
CA TRP A 265 -2.09 -13.58 -16.51
C TRP A 265 -2.37 -12.09 -16.56
N VAL A 266 -1.36 -11.32 -16.16
CA VAL A 266 -1.33 -9.86 -16.22
C VAL A 266 -0.27 -9.41 -17.21
N CYS A 267 -0.59 -8.40 -18.02
CA CYS A 267 0.33 -7.79 -18.96
C CYS A 267 1.42 -7.05 -18.17
N ALA A 268 2.68 -7.45 -18.35
CA ALA A 268 3.82 -6.88 -17.63
C ALA A 268 4.04 -5.37 -17.89
N SER A 269 3.46 -4.81 -18.96
CA SER A 269 3.58 -3.38 -19.28
C SER A 269 2.41 -2.54 -18.78
N CYS A 270 1.17 -2.96 -19.05
CA CYS A 270 -0.01 -2.13 -18.80
C CYS A 270 -0.90 -2.63 -17.66
N GLY A 271 -0.58 -3.79 -17.07
CA GLY A 271 -1.34 -4.33 -15.96
C GLY A 271 -2.74 -4.84 -16.32
N LYS A 272 -3.11 -4.97 -17.60
CA LYS A 272 -4.39 -5.61 -17.97
C LYS A 272 -4.38 -7.11 -17.68
N PHE A 273 -5.51 -7.66 -17.27
CA PHE A 273 -5.71 -9.11 -17.13
C PHE A 273 -6.05 -9.78 -18.47
N GLU A 274 -5.80 -11.08 -18.58
CA GLU A 274 -6.08 -11.85 -19.81
C GLU A 274 -7.56 -11.79 -20.22
N PHE A 275 -8.48 -11.86 -19.26
CA PHE A 275 -9.92 -11.74 -19.54
C PHE A 275 -10.35 -10.35 -20.03
N GLN A 276 -9.53 -9.32 -19.81
CA GLN A 276 -9.79 -7.96 -20.27
C GLN A 276 -9.22 -7.69 -21.67
N ALA A 277 -8.45 -8.63 -22.25
CA ALA A 277 -7.91 -8.48 -23.59
C ALA A 277 -8.73 -9.27 -24.61
N SER A 278 -8.89 -8.68 -25.79
CA SER A 278 -9.50 -9.34 -26.94
C SER A 278 -8.60 -10.43 -27.56
N GLU A 279 -7.30 -10.39 -27.27
CA GLU A 279 -6.31 -11.35 -27.75
C GLU A 279 -5.66 -12.13 -26.60
N ALA A 280 -5.30 -13.38 -26.88
CA ALA A 280 -4.52 -14.21 -25.97
C ALA A 280 -3.15 -13.57 -25.68
N PHE A 281 -2.71 -13.66 -24.43
CA PHE A 281 -1.45 -13.05 -24.02
C PHE A 281 -0.25 -13.75 -24.67
N LYS A 282 0.75 -12.95 -25.06
CA LYS A 282 2.00 -13.43 -25.67
C LYS A 282 3.10 -13.47 -24.61
N SER A 283 3.73 -14.63 -24.44
CA SER A 283 4.88 -14.80 -23.53
C SER A 283 6.19 -14.37 -24.18
N CYS A 284 7.10 -13.75 -23.43
CA CYS A 284 8.46 -13.50 -23.88
C CYS A 284 9.24 -14.82 -24.07
N GLY A 285 9.66 -15.12 -25.31
CA GLY A 285 10.35 -16.37 -25.65
C GLY A 285 11.62 -16.62 -24.83
N LYS A 286 12.50 -15.60 -24.69
CA LYS A 286 13.75 -15.71 -23.94
C LYS A 286 13.56 -15.88 -22.43
N CYS A 287 12.48 -15.33 -21.87
CA CYS A 287 12.19 -15.53 -20.45
C CYS A 287 11.58 -16.92 -20.22
N LYS A 288 10.74 -17.38 -21.15
CA LYS A 288 10.15 -18.72 -21.10
C LYS A 288 11.21 -19.83 -21.09
N THR A 289 12.34 -19.66 -21.78
CA THR A 289 13.43 -20.66 -21.79
C THR A 289 14.14 -20.81 -20.45
N ILE A 290 14.07 -19.81 -19.58
CA ILE A 290 14.62 -19.86 -18.21
C ILE A 290 13.54 -20.06 -17.14
N GLY A 291 12.34 -20.50 -17.55
CA GLY A 291 11.21 -20.72 -16.62
C GLY A 291 10.45 -19.46 -16.21
N ARG A 292 10.91 -18.25 -16.55
CA ARG A 292 10.23 -16.99 -16.18
C ARG A 292 9.06 -16.68 -17.12
N ALA A 293 7.85 -16.55 -16.55
CA ALA A 293 6.65 -16.19 -17.31
C ALA A 293 6.42 -14.66 -17.36
N VAL A 294 6.89 -14.01 -18.44
CA VAL A 294 6.58 -12.60 -18.72
C VAL A 294 5.57 -12.52 -19.86
N MET A 295 4.36 -12.04 -19.56
CA MET A 295 3.21 -12.03 -20.46
C MET A 295 2.85 -10.61 -20.90
N TYR A 296 2.38 -10.45 -22.13
CA TYR A 296 1.93 -9.18 -22.67
C TYR A 296 0.61 -9.35 -23.41
N CYS A 297 -0.31 -8.39 -23.25
CA CYS A 297 -1.57 -8.36 -24.01
C CYS A 297 -1.37 -8.05 -25.51
N GLY A 298 -0.15 -7.70 -25.93
CA GLY A 298 0.17 -7.39 -27.32
C GLY A 298 1.62 -6.95 -27.50
N ARG A 299 2.04 -6.84 -28.77
CA ARG A 299 3.43 -6.46 -29.12
C ARG A 299 3.78 -5.04 -28.66
N GLY A 300 2.83 -4.10 -28.70
CA GLY A 300 3.04 -2.72 -28.23
C GLY A 300 3.47 -2.67 -26.76
N CYS A 301 2.78 -3.40 -25.89
CA CYS A 301 3.14 -3.53 -24.47
C CYS A 301 4.51 -4.18 -24.28
N GLN A 302 4.84 -5.23 -25.04
CA GLN A 302 6.18 -5.83 -24.96
C GLN A 302 7.29 -4.85 -25.35
N VAL A 303 7.09 -4.04 -26.41
CA VAL A 303 8.06 -3.03 -26.85
C VAL A 303 8.17 -1.87 -25.85
N ASN A 304 7.05 -1.48 -25.23
CA ASN A 304 7.05 -0.46 -24.19
C ASN A 304 7.87 -0.95 -22.97
N ASP A 305 7.52 -2.09 -22.40
CA ASP A 305 8.24 -2.70 -21.27
C ASP A 305 9.73 -2.94 -21.58
N TRP A 306 10.06 -3.29 -22.83
CA TRP A 306 11.45 -3.40 -23.30
C TRP A 306 12.26 -2.10 -23.13
N LYS A 307 11.63 -0.95 -23.31
CA LYS A 307 12.27 0.38 -23.27
C LYS A 307 12.15 1.05 -21.90
N THR A 308 10.95 1.01 -21.31
CA THR A 308 10.52 1.87 -20.18
C THR A 308 10.06 1.08 -18.96
N GLY A 309 10.13 -0.26 -18.99
CA GLY A 309 9.88 -1.07 -17.80
C GLY A 309 10.76 -0.66 -16.62
N ASN A 310 10.41 -1.06 -15.42
CA ASN A 310 11.20 -0.77 -14.22
C ASN A 310 11.61 -2.09 -13.51
N PRO A 311 12.83 -2.60 -13.75
CA PRO A 311 13.80 -2.14 -14.75
C PRO A 311 13.36 -2.48 -16.19
N PRO A 312 13.92 -1.83 -17.24
CA PRO A 312 13.51 -2.10 -18.61
C PRO A 312 13.73 -3.56 -18.97
N HIS A 313 12.74 -4.25 -19.57
CA HIS A 313 12.80 -5.71 -19.72
C HIS A 313 14.08 -6.20 -20.43
N LYS A 314 14.64 -5.40 -21.34
CA LYS A 314 15.90 -5.71 -22.03
C LYS A 314 17.08 -5.98 -21.10
N THR A 315 17.09 -5.40 -19.90
CA THR A 315 18.17 -5.56 -18.92
C THR A 315 18.08 -6.88 -18.17
N ILE A 316 16.88 -7.47 -18.09
CA ILE A 316 16.58 -8.71 -17.34
C ILE A 316 16.16 -9.90 -18.22
N CYS A 317 15.93 -9.68 -19.52
CA CYS A 317 15.38 -10.66 -20.45
C CYS A 317 16.32 -11.87 -20.62
N GLY A 318 15.83 -13.06 -20.27
CA GLY A 318 16.60 -14.31 -20.41
C GLY A 318 17.77 -14.47 -19.43
N LYS A 319 17.91 -13.57 -18.44
CA LYS A 319 18.92 -13.68 -17.39
C LYS A 319 18.36 -14.41 -16.16
N PRO A 320 19.07 -15.40 -15.58
CA PRO A 320 18.70 -16.03 -14.32
C PRO A 320 18.50 -14.97 -13.23
N THR A 321 17.56 -15.20 -12.31
CA THR A 321 17.19 -14.20 -11.30
C THR A 321 18.36 -13.88 -10.36
N SER A 322 19.21 -14.87 -10.09
CA SER A 322 20.46 -14.73 -9.34
C SER A 322 21.51 -13.80 -9.97
N SER A 323 21.42 -13.55 -11.29
CA SER A 323 22.39 -12.74 -12.03
C SER A 323 21.96 -11.29 -12.24
N ILE A 324 20.75 -10.93 -11.81
CA ILE A 324 20.27 -9.55 -11.90
C ILE A 324 20.89 -8.81 -10.72
N PRO A 325 21.88 -7.91 -10.92
CA PRO A 325 22.37 -7.10 -9.82
C PRO A 325 21.18 -6.38 -9.23
N ALA A 326 20.97 -6.54 -7.91
CA ALA A 326 19.96 -5.78 -7.20
C ALA A 326 20.12 -4.34 -7.65
N THR A 327 19.05 -3.78 -8.25
CA THR A 327 19.13 -2.46 -8.87
C THR A 327 19.59 -1.52 -7.77
N GLN A 328 20.83 -1.05 -7.87
CA GLN A 328 21.39 -0.10 -6.93
C GLN A 328 20.61 1.19 -7.16
N SER A 329 19.48 1.34 -6.48
CA SER A 329 18.84 2.64 -6.33
C SER A 329 19.94 3.59 -5.89
N PRO A 330 20.14 4.74 -6.56
CA PRO A 330 21.20 5.67 -6.21
C PRO A 330 21.03 6.04 -4.74
N SER A 331 21.87 5.46 -3.90
CA SER A 331 21.88 5.69 -2.47
C SER A 331 22.47 7.08 -2.29
N SER A 332 21.62 8.10 -2.26
CA SER A 332 22.04 9.41 -1.74
C SER A 332 22.60 9.18 -0.33
N PRO A 333 23.77 9.73 0.00
CA PRO A 333 24.35 9.58 1.33
C PRO A 333 23.41 10.22 2.35
N VAL A 334 22.70 9.38 3.08
CA VAL A 334 21.89 9.80 4.22
C VAL A 334 22.88 10.07 5.36
N SER A 335 23.04 11.33 5.74
CA SER A 335 23.89 11.73 6.86
C SER A 335 23.31 11.19 8.17
N ASP A 336 24.03 10.27 8.80
CA ASP A 336 23.64 9.50 10.01
C ASP A 336 23.70 10.28 11.34
N SER A 337 23.49 11.59 11.30
CA SER A 337 23.43 12.46 12.47
C SER A 337 21.98 12.82 12.80
N ALA A 338 21.19 11.85 13.24
CA ALA A 338 19.80 12.07 13.65
C ALA A 338 19.71 12.40 15.16
N PRO A 339 19.45 13.65 15.55
CA PRO A 339 19.13 13.98 16.94
C PRO A 339 17.81 13.34 17.37
N SER A 340 17.71 13.03 18.66
CA SER A 340 16.53 12.53 19.37
C SER A 340 15.23 13.15 18.87
N GLU A 341 14.25 12.32 18.51
CA GLU A 341 12.95 12.71 17.96
C GLU A 341 12.19 13.60 18.95
N ALA A 342 12.37 14.92 18.84
CA ALA A 342 11.28 15.84 19.16
C ALA A 342 10.04 15.36 18.39
N PRO A 343 8.81 15.45 18.94
CA PRO A 343 7.61 14.97 18.27
C PRO A 343 7.55 15.59 16.88
N SER A 344 7.98 14.80 15.89
CA SER A 344 8.24 15.30 14.56
C SER A 344 6.90 15.67 13.99
N PHE A 345 6.78 16.90 13.50
CA PHE A 345 5.56 17.36 12.89
C PHE A 345 5.14 16.38 11.79
N ARG A 346 4.02 15.70 12.02
CA ARG A 346 3.48 14.75 11.06
C ARG A 346 2.62 15.52 10.08
N ARG A 347 2.96 15.44 8.80
CA ARG A 347 2.20 16.13 7.75
C ARG A 347 0.83 15.48 7.62
N SER A 348 -0.21 16.31 7.61
CA SER A 348 -1.56 15.86 7.31
C SER A 348 -1.64 15.36 5.86
N PRO A 349 -2.65 14.54 5.53
CA PRO A 349 -2.94 14.17 4.15
C PRO A 349 -3.08 15.37 3.21
N ALA A 350 -3.77 16.43 3.63
CA ALA A 350 -3.96 17.64 2.83
C ALA A 350 -2.62 18.36 2.59
N LEU A 351 -1.74 18.41 3.58
CA LEU A 351 -0.41 19.02 3.40
C LEU A 351 0.48 18.18 2.46
N ILE A 352 0.40 16.86 2.52
CA ILE A 352 1.10 15.97 1.57
C ILE A 352 0.60 16.22 0.13
N HIS A 353 -0.71 16.40 -0.05
CA HIS A 353 -1.29 16.77 -1.34
C HIS A 353 -0.76 18.13 -1.83
N GLN A 354 -0.77 19.14 -0.97
CA GLN A 354 -0.23 20.47 -1.28
C GLN A 354 1.24 20.41 -1.75
N ILE A 355 2.08 19.64 -1.04
CA ILE A 355 3.48 19.42 -1.45
C ILE A 355 3.57 18.74 -2.82
N SER A 356 2.69 17.78 -3.10
CA SER A 356 2.64 17.09 -4.40
C SER A 356 2.29 18.05 -5.56
N LEU A 357 1.30 18.93 -5.36
CA LEU A 357 0.92 19.93 -6.36
C LEU A 357 2.06 20.91 -6.67
N LEU A 358 2.80 21.34 -5.63
CA LEU A 358 3.97 22.21 -5.78
C LEU A 358 5.13 21.55 -6.52
N LYS A 359 5.36 20.25 -6.29
CA LYS A 359 6.38 19.49 -7.04
C LYS A 359 6.04 19.38 -8.53
N GLN A 360 4.75 19.25 -8.85
CA GLN A 360 4.28 19.20 -10.24
C GLN A 360 4.34 20.58 -10.92
N ASN A 361 4.31 21.67 -10.16
CA ASN A 361 4.27 23.04 -10.65
C ASN A 361 5.31 23.92 -9.96
N SER A 362 6.58 23.84 -10.38
CA SER A 362 7.69 24.60 -9.76
C SER A 362 7.58 26.13 -9.89
N ARG A 363 6.62 26.63 -10.67
CA ARG A 363 6.37 28.07 -10.89
C ARG A 363 5.45 28.71 -9.85
N VAL A 364 4.78 27.91 -9.02
CA VAL A 364 3.87 28.41 -7.98
C VAL A 364 4.48 28.22 -6.60
N ASP A 365 4.22 29.17 -5.72
CA ASP A 365 4.71 29.18 -4.34
C ASP A 365 3.72 28.47 -3.40
N TYR A 366 2.42 28.52 -3.71
CA TYR A 366 1.33 27.86 -2.98
C TYR A 366 0.16 27.56 -3.92
N VAL A 367 -0.68 26.57 -3.60
CA VAL A 367 -1.93 26.29 -4.32
C VAL A 367 -3.14 26.50 -3.39
N LEU A 368 -4.10 27.31 -3.83
CA LEU A 368 -5.40 27.46 -3.18
C LEU A 368 -6.32 26.35 -3.68
N MET A 369 -6.68 25.44 -2.77
CA MET A 369 -7.53 24.30 -3.12
C MET A 369 -8.99 24.72 -3.10
N GLN A 370 -9.73 24.39 -4.16
CA GLN A 370 -11.12 24.79 -4.33
C GLN A 370 -12.06 23.59 -4.22
N PRO A 371 -13.27 23.76 -3.66
CA PRO A 371 -14.28 22.70 -3.72
C PRO A 371 -14.63 22.37 -5.17
N ALA A 372 -14.79 21.08 -5.46
CA ALA A 372 -15.29 20.65 -6.76
C ALA A 372 -16.63 21.33 -7.09
N PRO A 373 -16.86 21.74 -8.36
CA PRO A 373 -16.06 21.45 -9.55
C PRO A 373 -15.03 22.54 -9.92
N LEU A 374 -14.75 23.50 -9.03
CA LEU A 374 -13.84 24.60 -9.36
C LEU A 374 -12.39 24.11 -9.42
N PRO A 375 -11.58 24.59 -10.37
CA PRO A 375 -10.17 24.22 -10.46
C PRO A 375 -9.35 24.89 -9.34
N ASP A 376 -8.34 24.18 -8.85
CA ASP A 376 -7.38 24.76 -7.91
C ASP A 376 -6.63 25.95 -8.53
N ALA A 377 -6.26 26.92 -7.69
CA ALA A 377 -5.57 28.13 -8.14
C ALA A 377 -4.14 28.19 -7.61
N GLY A 378 -3.17 28.10 -8.52
CA GLY A 378 -1.76 28.30 -8.20
C GLY A 378 -1.43 29.78 -7.96
N ILE A 379 -0.71 30.06 -6.87
CA ILE A 379 -0.29 31.40 -6.46
C ILE A 379 1.23 31.50 -6.60
N ALA A 380 1.69 32.54 -7.30
CA ALA A 380 3.08 32.94 -7.36
C ALA A 380 3.24 34.34 -6.76
N CYS A 381 4.22 34.53 -5.88
CA CYS A 381 4.55 35.85 -5.36
C CYS A 381 5.12 36.72 -6.49
N GLN A 382 4.54 37.89 -6.73
CA GLN A 382 4.96 38.77 -7.83
C GLN A 382 6.33 39.43 -7.59
N ASN A 383 6.71 39.62 -6.32
CA ASN A 383 7.97 40.23 -5.92
C ASN A 383 8.97 39.13 -5.51
N GLU A 384 10.19 39.19 -6.05
CA GLU A 384 11.23 38.16 -5.83
C GLU A 384 11.63 38.05 -4.35
N THR A 385 11.81 39.18 -3.66
CA THR A 385 12.10 39.21 -2.22
C THR A 385 10.95 38.61 -1.40
N ALA A 386 9.70 38.94 -1.75
CA ALA A 386 8.53 38.36 -1.10
C ALA A 386 8.42 36.85 -1.36
N SER A 387 8.74 36.39 -2.58
CA SER A 387 8.77 34.97 -2.94
C SER A 387 9.81 34.20 -2.12
N VAL A 388 11.03 34.73 -1.98
CA VAL A 388 12.07 34.13 -1.13
C VAL A 388 11.62 34.03 0.33
N LEU A 389 11.08 35.11 0.89
CA LEU A 389 10.59 35.11 2.27
C LEU A 389 9.42 34.15 2.47
N PHE A 390 8.48 34.11 1.54
CA PHE A 390 7.35 33.19 1.59
C PHE A 390 7.81 31.74 1.54
N ARG A 391 8.77 31.38 0.66
CA ARG A 391 9.33 30.03 0.60
C ARG A 391 10.03 29.63 1.90
N LEU A 392 10.81 30.54 2.51
CA LEU A 392 11.42 30.28 3.82
C LEU A 392 10.37 29.97 4.90
N LEU A 393 9.27 30.73 4.94
CA LEU A 393 8.17 30.47 5.88
C LEU A 393 7.45 29.16 5.56
N ARG A 394 7.20 28.89 4.28
CA ARG A 394 6.56 27.66 3.80
C ARG A 394 7.37 26.43 4.13
N ASP A 395 8.67 26.45 3.85
CA ASP A 395 9.54 25.30 4.09
C ASP A 395 9.62 25.02 5.60
N ARG A 396 9.74 26.06 6.43
CA ARG A 396 9.63 25.95 7.90
C ARG A 396 8.29 25.36 8.33
N ALA A 397 7.17 25.86 7.83
CA ALA A 397 5.84 25.33 8.14
C ALA A 397 5.67 23.86 7.69
N PHE A 398 6.20 23.49 6.53
CA PHE A 398 6.11 22.13 5.98
C PHE A 398 6.99 21.12 6.73
N GLU A 399 8.10 21.57 7.31
CA GLU A 399 9.04 20.73 8.04
C GLU A 399 8.67 20.59 9.52
N THR A 400 8.25 21.67 10.17
CA THR A 400 8.07 21.70 11.63
C THR A 400 6.66 22.01 12.09
N GLY A 401 5.75 22.38 11.17
CA GLY A 401 4.40 22.79 11.53
C GLY A 401 4.35 24.09 12.33
N ASP A 402 5.41 24.91 12.29
CA ASP A 402 5.55 26.10 13.13
C ASP A 402 4.33 27.04 13.00
N PRO A 403 3.53 27.21 14.07
CA PRO A 403 2.33 28.06 14.03
C PRO A 403 2.61 29.51 13.64
N LYS A 404 3.78 30.06 13.99
CA LYS A 404 4.16 31.44 13.62
C LYS A 404 4.42 31.55 12.12
N ALA A 405 5.11 30.56 11.54
CA ALA A 405 5.34 30.49 10.10
C ALA A 405 4.03 30.29 9.33
N VAL A 406 3.18 29.38 9.80
CA VAL A 406 1.84 29.11 9.24
C VAL A 406 0.97 30.38 9.25
N ARG A 407 0.87 31.07 10.39
CA ARG A 407 0.11 32.33 10.48
C ARG A 407 0.70 33.43 9.59
N ALA A 408 2.02 33.51 9.45
CA ALA A 408 2.67 34.48 8.56
C ALA A 408 2.34 34.19 7.08
N MET A 409 2.37 32.93 6.66
CA MET A 409 1.91 32.52 5.32
C MET A 409 0.45 32.89 5.08
N TYR A 410 -0.44 32.58 6.04
CA TYR A 410 -1.86 32.92 5.95
C TYR A 410 -2.06 34.42 5.73
N ARG A 411 -1.38 35.28 6.49
CA ARG A 411 -1.49 36.75 6.33
C ARG A 411 -1.11 37.21 4.92
N GLN A 412 -0.06 36.63 4.33
CA GLN A 412 0.38 36.97 2.97
C GLN A 412 -0.63 36.48 1.92
N LEU A 413 -1.13 35.25 2.06
CA LEU A 413 -2.10 34.66 1.13
C LEU A 413 -3.50 35.29 1.24
N ARG A 414 -3.88 35.81 2.42
CA ARG A 414 -5.23 36.36 2.66
C ARG A 414 -5.59 37.48 1.68
N GLY A 415 -4.65 38.37 1.35
CA GLY A 415 -4.89 39.44 0.37
C GLY A 415 -5.13 38.90 -1.03
N ILE A 416 -4.31 37.92 -1.45
CA ILE A 416 -4.39 37.28 -2.76
C ILE A 416 -5.69 36.47 -2.88
N ALA A 417 -6.04 35.71 -1.84
CA ALA A 417 -7.27 34.92 -1.80
C ALA A 417 -8.53 35.81 -1.92
N LYS A 418 -8.55 37.02 -1.35
CA LYS A 418 -9.66 37.97 -1.53
C LYS A 418 -9.82 38.46 -2.97
N SER A 419 -8.71 38.56 -3.71
CA SER A 419 -8.73 39.01 -5.11
C SER A 419 -9.10 37.89 -6.09
N GLN A 420 -9.05 36.63 -5.64
CA GLN A 420 -9.38 35.48 -6.47
C GLN A 420 -10.90 35.34 -6.61
N ILE A 421 -11.40 35.44 -7.85
CA ILE A 421 -12.83 35.36 -8.15
C ILE A 421 -13.41 34.04 -7.64
N GLY A 422 -14.43 34.12 -6.80
CA GLY A 422 -15.14 32.96 -6.26
C GLY A 422 -14.49 32.29 -5.05
N TYR A 423 -13.30 32.73 -4.62
CA TYR A 423 -12.61 32.14 -3.47
C TYR A 423 -13.00 32.83 -2.16
N GLN A 424 -13.50 32.08 -1.19
CA GLN A 424 -13.88 32.62 0.12
C GLN A 424 -12.73 32.51 1.12
N ILE A 425 -12.53 33.54 1.94
CA ILE A 425 -11.46 33.55 2.96
C ILE A 425 -11.61 32.42 3.98
N LYS A 426 -12.84 32.01 4.29
CA LYS A 426 -13.12 30.85 5.15
C LYS A 426 -12.55 29.55 4.60
N TRP A 427 -12.40 29.42 3.28
CA TRP A 427 -11.76 28.25 2.67
C TRP A 427 -10.26 28.26 2.89
N LEU A 428 -9.60 29.42 2.85
CA LEU A 428 -8.19 29.53 3.21
C LEU A 428 -7.95 29.15 4.68
N GLU A 429 -8.81 29.65 5.57
CA GLU A 429 -8.75 29.33 7.00
C GLU A 429 -8.92 27.83 7.24
N LYS A 430 -9.91 27.21 6.58
CA LYS A 430 -10.13 25.77 6.62
C LYS A 430 -8.94 24.99 6.07
N GLN A 431 -8.40 25.39 4.91
CA GLN A 431 -7.26 24.74 4.28
C GLN A 431 -6.05 24.73 5.22
N PHE A 432 -5.73 25.86 5.85
CA PHE A 432 -4.65 25.95 6.83
C PHE A 432 -4.88 25.07 8.06
N LYS A 433 -6.12 25.01 8.55
CA LYS A 433 -6.49 24.15 9.68
C LYS A 433 -6.32 22.67 9.36
N VAL A 434 -6.73 22.23 8.17
CA VAL A 434 -6.60 20.82 7.75
C VAL A 434 -5.14 20.48 7.42
N GLU A 435 -4.39 21.39 6.79
CA GLU A 435 -2.99 21.17 6.42
C GLU A 435 -2.07 21.10 7.65
N PHE A 436 -2.20 22.04 8.57
CA PHE A 436 -1.23 22.23 9.66
C PHE A 436 -1.79 21.94 11.06
N GLY A 437 -3.10 21.77 11.22
CA GLY A 437 -3.74 21.70 12.53
C GLY A 437 -3.75 23.04 13.29
N VAL A 438 -3.48 24.16 12.60
CA VAL A 438 -3.37 25.49 13.21
C VAL A 438 -4.62 26.31 12.89
N ASP A 439 -5.30 26.79 13.93
CA ASP A 439 -6.37 27.78 13.76
C ASP A 439 -5.77 29.18 13.59
N VAL A 440 -5.70 29.63 12.34
CA VAL A 440 -5.10 30.92 11.96
C VAL A 440 -5.93 32.13 12.41
N THR A 441 -7.15 31.92 12.90
CA THR A 441 -8.05 32.98 13.36
C THR A 441 -7.94 33.28 14.85
N GLU A 442 -7.45 32.33 15.64
CA GLU A 442 -7.21 32.54 17.08
C GLU A 442 -6.20 33.68 17.25
N VAL A 443 -6.59 34.75 17.94
CA VAL A 443 -5.68 35.83 18.28
C VAL A 443 -4.66 35.24 19.26
N SER A 444 -3.38 35.25 18.92
CA SER A 444 -2.35 34.90 19.89
C SER A 444 -2.25 36.04 20.89
N ASP A 445 -2.46 35.77 22.18
CA ASP A 445 -2.27 36.72 23.29
C ASP A 445 -0.77 37.04 23.53
N GLU A 446 0.06 37.04 22.49
CA GLU A 446 1.52 37.31 22.54
C GLU A 446 1.87 38.72 22.04
#